data_AF-A0A842WF90-F1
#
_entry.id   AF-A0A842WF90-F1
#
_cell.length_a   1.000
_cell.length_b   1.000
_cell.length_c   1.000
_cell.angle_alpha   90.00
_cell.angle_beta   90.00
_cell.angle_gamma   90.00
#
_symmetry.space_group_name_H-M   'P 1'
#
loop_
_entity.id
_entity.type
_entity.pdbx_description
1 polymer ?
#
loop_
_entity_poly.entity_id
_entity_poly.type
_entity_poly.pdbx_seq_one_letter_code
_entity_poly.pdbx_strand_id
1 'polypeptide(L)'
;MKPKIEDLRKKAYMLYGGLDGVERVNREVKKMGIEEDKLNKHQEKIVLNNIIKNVFIDHVGLERAKDLLVKEVTHVPGYHRSVQENKDRIHIFERSNFMKWFVRFMVLLLVGLVFLAARYAMSFNRTEFCGQKKDVDARDICFQTLALGQNNLTYCDQLSTLQKKYQCYGSIGIAVNNSDYCLMIPDNEIALMGIRDKCILCVAFTLKNDSKCMLFRSSIKQEDCKSQLERGYSLICGGTT
;
A
#
# COMPACT_ATOMS: atom_id res chain seq x y z
N MET A 1 21.48 -12.94 46.31
CA MET A 1 22.12 -12.54 45.03
C MET A 1 21.03 -12.33 44.00
N LYS A 2 20.83 -11.11 43.46
CA LYS A 2 19.90 -10.92 42.34
C LYS A 2 20.46 -11.60 41.07
N PRO A 3 19.63 -12.23 40.23
CA PRO A 3 20.10 -12.96 39.06
C PRO A 3 20.75 -12.01 38.04
N LYS A 4 21.95 -12.39 37.57
CA LYS A 4 22.81 -11.58 36.68
C LYS A 4 22.17 -11.29 35.31
N ILE A 5 21.20 -12.10 34.89
CA ILE A 5 20.50 -11.92 33.61
C ILE A 5 19.63 -10.66 33.55
N GLU A 6 19.13 -10.20 34.70
CA GLU A 6 18.25 -9.03 34.75
C GLU A 6 19.04 -7.73 34.49
N ASP A 7 20.31 -7.70 34.89
CA ASP A 7 21.22 -6.59 34.58
C ASP A 7 21.54 -6.54 33.07
N LEU A 8 21.72 -7.70 32.43
CA LEU A 8 21.86 -7.81 30.98
C LEU A 8 20.61 -7.34 30.23
N ARG A 9 19.42 -7.76 30.67
CA ARG A 9 18.14 -7.33 30.07
C ARG A 9 17.97 -5.82 30.19
N LYS A 10 18.30 -5.24 31.35
CA LYS A 10 18.23 -3.78 31.56
C LYS A 10 19.21 -3.02 30.67
N LYS A 11 20.45 -3.50 30.52
CA LYS A 11 21.44 -2.93 29.59
C LYS A 11 20.96 -3.00 28.14
N ALA A 12 20.44 -4.15 27.71
CA ALA A 12 19.88 -4.31 26.38
C ALA A 12 18.66 -3.42 26.15
N TYR A 13 17.78 -3.29 27.14
CA TYR A 13 16.63 -2.38 27.07
C TYR A 13 17.06 -0.92 26.85
N MET A 14 18.09 -0.46 27.58
CA MET A 14 18.65 0.88 27.42
C MET A 14 19.35 1.08 26.06
N LEU A 15 20.02 0.05 25.53
CA LEU A 15 20.75 0.13 24.25
C LEU A 15 19.83 0.04 23.03
N TYR A 16 18.74 -0.72 23.13
CA TYR A 16 17.89 -1.07 21.98
C TYR A 16 16.51 -0.41 22.01
N GLY A 17 16.23 0.45 23.00
CA GLY A 17 15.05 1.31 23.00
C GLY A 17 13.72 0.57 23.11
N GLY A 18 13.65 -0.45 23.97
CA GLY A 18 12.39 -1.14 24.25
C GLY A 18 12.51 -2.65 24.41
N LEU A 19 11.36 -3.32 24.25
CA LEU A 19 11.19 -4.75 24.51
C LEU A 19 11.96 -5.65 23.51
N ASP A 20 12.21 -5.16 22.29
CA ASP A 20 12.97 -5.90 21.26
C ASP A 20 14.38 -6.27 21.71
N GLY A 21 15.04 -5.40 22.50
CA GLY A 21 16.36 -5.69 23.06
C GLY A 21 16.33 -6.85 24.05
N VAL A 22 15.29 -6.92 24.86
CA VAL A 22 15.11 -7.96 25.88
C VAL A 22 14.83 -9.32 25.22
N GLU A 23 14.00 -9.36 24.20
CA GLU A 23 13.72 -10.60 23.46
C GLU A 23 14.96 -11.15 22.75
N ARG A 24 15.81 -10.29 22.18
CA ARG A 24 17.07 -10.72 21.55
C ARG A 24 18.03 -11.33 22.56
N VAL A 25 18.16 -10.76 23.76
CA VAL A 25 18.96 -11.34 24.86
C VAL A 25 18.46 -12.73 25.21
N ASN A 26 17.15 -12.88 25.42
CA ASN A 26 16.55 -14.16 25.78
C ASN A 26 16.78 -15.22 24.69
N ARG A 27 16.72 -14.83 23.41
CA ARG A 27 16.97 -15.73 22.28
C ARG A 27 18.40 -16.22 22.23
N GLU A 28 19.39 -15.35 22.47
CA GLU A 28 20.80 -15.73 22.45
C GLU A 28 21.19 -16.57 23.67
N VAL A 29 20.68 -16.25 24.86
CA VAL A 29 20.86 -17.09 26.06
C VAL A 29 20.30 -18.49 25.83
N LYS A 30 19.10 -18.58 25.24
CA LYS A 30 18.48 -19.86 24.89
C LYS A 30 19.30 -20.66 23.86
N LYS A 31 19.87 -20.00 22.84
CA LYS A 31 20.74 -20.66 21.85
C LYS A 31 22.01 -21.25 22.46
N MET A 32 22.52 -20.64 23.53
CA MET A 32 23.71 -21.14 24.23
C MET A 32 23.40 -22.30 25.18
N GLY A 33 22.13 -22.65 25.39
CA GLY A 33 21.73 -23.72 26.30
C GLY A 33 22.09 -23.44 27.76
N ILE A 34 22.22 -22.17 28.14
CA ILE A 34 22.62 -21.78 29.50
C ILE A 34 21.36 -21.55 30.33
N GLU A 35 21.27 -22.23 31.48
CA GLU A 35 20.24 -21.94 32.48
C GLU A 35 20.46 -20.53 33.05
N GLU A 36 19.40 -19.73 33.14
CA GLU A 36 19.47 -18.28 33.44
C GLU A 36 20.18 -17.95 34.76
N ASP A 37 20.19 -18.90 35.70
CA ASP A 37 20.76 -18.79 37.04
C ASP A 37 22.26 -19.16 37.11
N LYS A 38 22.84 -19.77 36.07
CA LYS A 38 24.23 -20.26 36.05
C LYS A 38 25.20 -19.43 35.22
N LEU A 39 24.79 -18.24 34.77
CA LEU A 39 25.62 -17.40 33.91
C LEU A 39 26.87 -16.86 34.65
N ASN A 40 28.05 -17.23 34.17
CA ASN A 40 29.32 -16.69 34.66
C ASN A 40 29.73 -15.42 33.89
N LYS A 41 30.70 -14.65 34.44
CA LYS A 41 31.16 -13.38 33.83
C LYS A 41 31.73 -13.55 32.42
N HIS A 42 32.28 -14.73 32.11
CA HIS A 42 32.84 -14.99 30.78
C HIS A 42 31.73 -15.18 29.75
N GLN A 43 30.70 -15.95 30.09
CA GLN A 43 29.51 -16.16 29.25
C GLN A 43 28.72 -14.87 29.03
N GLU A 44 28.61 -14.03 30.06
CA GLU A 44 28.00 -12.69 29.95
C GLU A 44 28.65 -11.86 28.83
N LYS A 45 29.99 -11.87 28.77
CA LYS A 45 30.76 -11.16 27.75
C LYS A 45 30.53 -11.73 26.34
N ILE A 46 30.35 -13.05 26.21
CA ILE A 46 30.07 -13.72 24.93
C ILE A 46 28.67 -13.35 24.43
N VAL A 47 27.66 -13.43 25.30
CA VAL A 47 26.27 -13.05 24.98
C VAL A 47 26.23 -11.60 24.51
N LEU A 48 26.87 -10.68 25.24
CA LEU A 48 26.89 -9.27 24.88
C LEU A 48 27.60 -9.03 23.53
N ASN A 49 28.74 -9.68 23.28
CA ASN A 49 29.44 -9.56 22.00
C ASN A 49 28.62 -10.08 20.81
N ASN A 50 27.87 -11.18 20.98
CA ASN A 50 27.04 -11.73 19.92
C ASN A 50 25.83 -10.83 19.63
N ILE A 51 25.22 -10.27 20.66
CA ILE A 51 24.13 -9.30 20.51
C ILE A 51 24.64 -8.05 19.76
N ILE A 52 25.81 -7.53 20.13
CA ILE A 52 26.44 -6.39 19.44
C ILE A 52 26.67 -6.74 17.96
N LYS A 53 27.33 -7.86 17.66
CA LYS A 53 27.63 -8.27 16.27
C LYS A 53 26.39 -8.42 15.40
N ASN A 54 25.32 -9.00 15.93
CA ASN A 54 24.07 -9.21 15.17
C ASN A 54 23.30 -7.89 14.96
N VAL A 55 23.43 -6.93 15.88
CA VAL A 55 22.79 -5.61 15.71
C VAL A 55 23.53 -4.74 14.69
N PHE A 56 24.85 -4.89 14.56
CA PHE A 56 25.65 -4.18 13.56
C PHE A 56 25.26 -4.50 12.10
N ILE A 57 24.47 -5.55 11.86
CA ILE A 57 24.04 -5.98 10.53
C ILE A 57 22.68 -5.37 10.13
N ASP A 58 21.82 -5.04 11.09
CA ASP A 58 20.41 -4.74 10.78
C ASP A 58 20.10 -3.25 10.57
N HIS A 59 20.83 -2.29 11.17
CA HIS A 59 20.43 -0.88 11.05
C HIS A 59 21.55 0.17 11.04
N VAL A 60 21.30 1.18 10.21
CA VAL A 60 21.97 2.48 9.99
C VAL A 60 21.90 3.35 11.26
N GLY A 61 22.45 2.85 12.37
CA GLY A 61 22.53 3.54 13.67
C GLY A 61 23.96 3.72 14.15
N LEU A 62 24.92 3.79 13.22
CA LEU A 62 26.35 3.69 13.47
C LEU A 62 26.91 4.85 14.32
N GLU A 63 26.32 6.04 14.27
CA GLU A 63 26.89 7.21 14.95
C GLU A 63 26.59 7.26 16.45
N ARG A 64 25.34 7.02 16.89
CA ARG A 64 25.01 7.08 18.32
C ARG A 64 25.62 5.93 19.14
N ALA A 65 25.82 4.76 18.53
CA ALA A 65 26.42 3.61 19.21
C ALA A 65 27.94 3.78 19.42
N LYS A 66 28.62 4.50 18.53
CA LYS A 66 30.06 4.79 18.65
C LYS A 66 30.36 5.67 19.86
N ASP A 67 29.55 6.69 20.13
CA ASP A 67 29.78 7.62 21.24
C ASP A 67 29.59 6.99 22.62
N LEU A 68 28.69 6.00 22.74
CA LEU A 68 28.48 5.26 24.00
C LEU A 68 29.57 4.21 24.24
N LEU A 69 30.03 3.51 23.19
CA LEU A 69 31.11 2.52 23.32
C LEU A 69 32.48 3.16 23.57
N VAL A 70 32.72 4.36 23.03
CA VAL A 70 33.98 5.09 23.25
C VAL A 70 34.12 5.56 24.69
N LYS A 71 33.01 5.90 25.38
CA LYS A 71 33.06 6.36 26.78
C LYS A 71 33.40 5.28 27.80
N GLU A 72 33.18 4.00 27.48
CA GLU A 72 33.38 2.89 28.43
C GLU A 72 34.68 2.10 28.22
N VAL A 73 35.40 2.35 27.12
CA VAL A 73 36.62 1.61 26.74
C VAL A 73 37.91 2.45 26.92
N THR A 74 37.82 3.74 27.28
CA THR A 74 38.97 4.65 27.45
C THR A 74 39.84 4.43 28.70
N HIS A 75 39.81 3.24 29.30
CA HIS A 75 40.68 2.89 30.43
C HIS A 75 41.51 1.62 30.21
N VAL A 76 41.87 1.35 28.94
CA VAL A 76 42.86 0.33 28.59
C VAL A 76 44.08 1.01 27.95
N PRO A 77 45.23 1.09 28.65
CA PRO A 77 46.45 1.67 28.09
C PRO A 77 46.97 0.78 26.94
N GLY A 78 47.17 1.36 25.75
CA GLY A 78 47.83 0.68 24.61
C GLY A 78 47.01 0.55 23.31
N TYR A 79 45.72 0.91 23.29
CA TYR A 79 44.84 0.68 22.12
C TYR A 79 44.84 1.82 21.07
N HIS A 80 45.46 2.97 21.34
CA HIS A 80 45.32 4.16 20.48
C HIS A 80 46.10 4.11 19.16
N ARG A 81 47.16 3.28 19.02
CA ARG A 81 48.03 3.32 17.84
C ARG A 81 47.49 2.53 16.63
N SER A 82 46.62 1.54 16.83
CA SER A 82 46.04 0.71 15.76
C SER A 82 44.73 1.24 15.17
N VAL A 83 44.11 2.24 15.79
CA VAL A 83 42.83 2.82 15.34
C VAL A 83 43.03 3.92 14.30
N GLN A 84 44.16 4.65 14.35
CA GLN A 84 44.41 5.78 13.46
C GLN A 84 44.73 5.34 12.01
N GLU A 85 45.49 4.24 11.82
CA GLU A 85 45.85 3.73 10.48
C GLU A 85 44.68 3.10 9.71
N ASN A 86 43.60 2.71 10.39
CA ASN A 86 42.42 2.14 9.74
C ASN A 86 41.42 3.21 9.25
N LYS A 87 41.57 4.48 9.65
CA LYS A 87 40.62 5.55 9.31
C LYS A 87 40.71 5.98 7.84
N ASP A 88 41.91 5.98 7.27
CA ASP A 88 42.14 6.46 5.91
C ASP A 88 41.78 5.43 4.82
N ARG A 89 41.76 4.13 5.15
CA ARG A 89 41.31 3.08 4.20
C ARG A 89 39.79 3.04 4.01
N ILE A 90 39.01 3.55 4.96
CA ILE A 90 37.55 3.49 4.93
C ILE A 90 36.97 4.51 3.92
N HIS A 91 37.58 5.69 3.78
CA HIS A 91 37.09 6.74 2.88
C HIS A 91 37.21 6.43 1.38
N ILE A 92 38.11 5.53 0.97
CA ILE A 92 38.29 5.16 -0.45
C ILE A 92 37.27 4.09 -0.88
N PHE A 93 36.82 3.24 0.05
CA PHE A 93 35.93 2.12 -0.26
C PHE A 93 34.48 2.56 -0.52
N GLU A 94 34.02 3.63 0.13
CA GLU A 94 32.63 4.12 -0.04
C GLU A 94 32.38 4.78 -1.42
N ARG A 95 33.38 5.42 -2.01
CA ARG A 95 33.20 6.18 -3.26
C ARG A 95 32.96 5.31 -4.49
N SER A 96 33.56 4.11 -4.53
CA SER A 96 33.45 3.20 -5.68
C SER A 96 32.09 2.49 -5.75
N ASN A 97 31.54 2.13 -4.60
CA ASN A 97 30.24 1.47 -4.53
C ASN A 97 29.08 2.45 -4.75
N PHE A 98 29.25 3.72 -4.36
CA PHE A 98 28.26 4.77 -4.59
C PHE A 98 27.97 4.99 -6.08
N MET A 99 29.00 5.11 -6.93
CA MET A 99 28.80 5.35 -8.37
C MET A 99 28.10 4.17 -9.06
N LYS A 100 28.42 2.93 -8.68
CA LYS A 100 27.73 1.73 -9.22
C LYS A 100 26.26 1.71 -8.82
N TRP A 101 25.95 2.12 -7.60
CA TRP A 101 24.57 2.21 -7.12
C TRP A 101 23.80 3.31 -7.85
N PHE A 102 24.40 4.50 -8.02
CA PHE A 102 23.79 5.63 -8.73
C PHE A 102 23.49 5.31 -10.20
N VAL A 103 24.41 4.65 -10.91
CA VAL A 103 24.18 4.25 -12.31
C VAL A 103 23.03 3.24 -12.40
N ARG A 104 22.96 2.26 -11.49
CA ARG A 104 21.82 1.31 -11.45
C ARG A 104 20.50 2.03 -11.19
N PHE A 105 20.48 2.99 -10.26
CA PHE A 105 19.29 3.78 -9.98
C PHE A 105 18.84 4.61 -11.20
N MET A 106 19.78 5.27 -11.89
CA MET A 106 19.47 6.05 -13.08
C MET A 106 18.92 5.19 -14.23
N VAL A 107 19.48 4.00 -14.46
CA VAL A 107 18.96 3.07 -15.46
C VAL A 107 17.53 2.65 -15.11
N LEU A 108 17.26 2.31 -13.84
CA LEU A 108 15.91 1.94 -13.40
C LEU A 108 14.92 3.11 -13.54
N LEU A 109 15.36 4.33 -13.25
CA LEU A 109 14.55 5.54 -13.42
C LEU A 109 14.22 5.76 -14.90
N LEU A 110 15.20 5.67 -15.79
CA LEU A 110 14.98 5.82 -17.24
C LEU A 110 14.03 4.76 -17.79
N VAL A 111 14.21 3.50 -17.40
CA VAL A 111 13.30 2.41 -17.76
C VAL A 111 11.88 2.70 -17.25
N GLY A 112 11.75 3.16 -15.99
CA GLY A 112 10.47 3.58 -15.42
C GLY A 112 9.79 4.71 -16.20
N LEU A 113 10.54 5.73 -16.62
CA LEU A 113 10.03 6.84 -17.43
C LEU A 113 9.54 6.37 -18.81
N VAL A 114 10.27 5.45 -19.46
CA VAL A 114 9.85 4.87 -20.75
C VAL A 114 8.54 4.09 -20.61
N PHE A 115 8.40 3.28 -19.54
CA PHE A 115 7.15 2.55 -19.28
C PHE A 115 5.97 3.49 -18.99
N LEU A 116 6.20 4.58 -18.26
CA LEU A 116 5.19 5.61 -18.01
C LEU A 116 4.78 6.32 -19.30
N ALA A 117 5.74 6.71 -20.14
CA ALA A 117 5.47 7.35 -21.43
C ALA A 117 4.69 6.42 -22.37
N ALA A 118 5.06 5.14 -22.45
CA ALA A 118 4.35 4.15 -23.25
C ALA A 118 2.91 3.94 -22.79
N ARG A 119 2.67 3.85 -21.47
CA ARG A 119 1.30 3.80 -20.92
C ARG A 119 0.49 5.04 -21.25
N TYR A 120 1.11 6.22 -21.18
CA TYR A 120 0.45 7.47 -21.50
C TYR A 120 0.08 7.57 -22.99
N ALA A 121 1.00 7.19 -23.87
CA ALA A 121 0.79 7.22 -25.33
C ALA A 121 -0.37 6.31 -25.78
N MET A 122 -0.57 5.15 -25.14
CA MET A 122 -1.69 4.25 -25.47
C MET A 122 -3.07 4.78 -25.06
N SER A 123 -3.13 5.87 -24.28
CA SER A 123 -4.37 6.51 -23.84
C SER A 123 -4.86 7.59 -24.82
N PHE A 124 -3.95 8.23 -25.56
CA PHE A 124 -4.20 9.56 -26.12
C PHE A 124 -4.96 9.66 -27.45
N ASN A 125 -5.39 8.56 -28.07
CA ASN A 125 -6.00 8.65 -29.41
C ASN A 125 -7.26 7.78 -29.62
N ARG A 126 -7.99 7.47 -28.54
CA ARG A 126 -9.18 6.61 -28.67
C ARG A 126 -10.46 7.40 -28.97
N THR A 127 -10.55 8.65 -28.54
CA THR A 127 -11.74 9.50 -28.71
C THR A 127 -11.96 9.89 -30.16
N GLU A 128 -10.91 10.35 -30.85
CA GLU A 128 -10.96 10.69 -32.26
C GLU A 128 -11.35 9.48 -33.12
N PHE A 129 -10.77 8.31 -32.80
CA PHE A 129 -11.09 7.06 -33.49
C PHE A 129 -12.57 6.67 -33.33
N CYS A 130 -13.15 6.81 -32.13
CA CYS A 130 -14.58 6.58 -31.95
C CYS A 130 -15.39 7.60 -32.77
N GLY A 131 -15.05 8.90 -32.70
CA GLY A 131 -15.75 9.98 -33.38
C GLY A 131 -15.77 9.86 -34.91
N GLN A 132 -14.77 9.23 -35.52
CA GLN A 132 -14.66 9.03 -36.98
C GLN A 132 -15.52 7.88 -37.53
N LYS A 133 -16.14 7.04 -36.67
CA LYS A 133 -17.00 5.94 -37.12
C LYS A 133 -18.29 6.49 -37.75
N LYS A 134 -18.57 6.08 -39.00
CA LYS A 134 -19.79 6.45 -39.73
C LYS A 134 -21.05 5.79 -39.16
N ASP A 135 -20.92 4.55 -38.71
CA ASP A 135 -22.01 3.80 -38.10
C ASP A 135 -22.23 4.27 -36.66
N VAL A 136 -23.46 4.73 -36.37
CA VAL A 136 -23.81 5.36 -35.10
C VAL A 136 -23.75 4.35 -33.95
N ASP A 137 -24.17 3.11 -34.17
CA ASP A 137 -24.14 2.07 -33.15
C ASP A 137 -22.70 1.65 -32.83
N ALA A 138 -21.86 1.45 -33.83
CA ALA A 138 -20.44 1.17 -33.65
C ALA A 138 -19.70 2.32 -32.95
N ARG A 139 -20.09 3.58 -33.22
CA ARG A 139 -19.57 4.76 -32.52
C ARG A 139 -19.99 4.75 -31.05
N ASP A 140 -21.26 4.52 -30.77
CA ASP A 140 -21.78 4.50 -29.41
C ASP A 140 -21.16 3.38 -28.58
N ILE A 141 -21.05 2.16 -29.12
CA ILE A 141 -20.36 1.04 -28.46
C ILE A 141 -18.92 1.43 -28.13
N CYS A 142 -18.21 2.07 -29.07
CA CYS A 142 -16.84 2.54 -28.86
C CYS A 142 -16.74 3.52 -27.68
N PHE A 143 -17.59 4.54 -27.64
CA PHE A 143 -17.61 5.49 -26.52
C PHE A 143 -18.04 4.85 -25.21
N GLN A 144 -19.02 3.93 -25.22
CA GLN A 144 -19.45 3.22 -24.02
C GLN A 144 -18.32 2.35 -23.44
N THR A 145 -17.58 1.64 -24.29
CA THR A 145 -16.41 0.86 -23.85
C THR A 145 -15.32 1.76 -23.25
N LEU A 146 -15.07 2.94 -23.83
CA LEU A 146 -14.13 3.92 -23.25
C LEU A 146 -14.62 4.47 -21.91
N ALA A 147 -15.91 4.78 -21.82
CA ALA A 147 -16.55 5.27 -20.61
C ALA A 147 -16.39 4.29 -19.44
N LEU A 148 -16.65 3.00 -19.67
CA LEU A 148 -16.48 1.95 -18.67
C LEU A 148 -15.01 1.65 -18.38
N GLY A 149 -14.17 1.54 -19.41
CA GLY A 149 -12.75 1.23 -19.23
C GLY A 149 -11.96 2.32 -18.50
N GLN A 150 -12.41 3.58 -18.59
CA GLN A 150 -11.76 4.73 -17.95
C GLN A 150 -12.57 5.32 -16.78
N ASN A 151 -13.76 4.79 -16.49
CA ASN A 151 -14.71 5.35 -15.52
C ASN A 151 -14.98 6.86 -15.73
N ASN A 152 -15.05 7.29 -16.99
CA ASN A 152 -15.18 8.71 -17.35
C ASN A 152 -16.53 9.01 -18.01
N LEU A 153 -17.36 9.79 -17.31
CA LEU A 153 -18.71 10.17 -17.73
C LEU A 153 -18.74 11.01 -19.00
N THR A 154 -17.67 11.77 -19.29
CA THR A 154 -17.64 12.65 -20.48
C THR A 154 -17.76 11.86 -21.78
N TYR A 155 -17.43 10.56 -21.79
CA TYR A 155 -17.64 9.70 -22.94
C TYR A 155 -19.10 9.24 -23.08
N CYS A 156 -19.84 9.08 -21.98
CA CYS A 156 -21.27 8.80 -22.05
C CYS A 156 -22.04 10.00 -22.66
N ASP A 157 -21.53 11.22 -22.50
CA ASP A 157 -22.09 12.42 -23.13
C ASP A 157 -21.97 12.42 -24.66
N GLN A 158 -21.09 11.59 -25.22
CA GLN A 158 -20.90 11.46 -26.67
C GLN A 158 -21.87 10.45 -27.32
N LEU A 159 -22.69 9.75 -26.51
CA LEU A 159 -23.62 8.73 -27.01
C LEU A 159 -24.82 9.37 -27.71
N SER A 160 -25.25 8.75 -28.81
CA SER A 160 -26.26 9.34 -29.72
C SER A 160 -27.66 9.49 -29.12
N THR A 161 -28.04 8.66 -28.14
CA THR A 161 -29.36 8.69 -27.52
C THR A 161 -29.28 8.88 -26.01
N LEU A 162 -30.26 9.60 -25.45
CA LEU A 162 -30.37 9.81 -24.00
C LEU A 162 -30.43 8.48 -23.23
N GLN A 163 -31.14 7.49 -23.76
CA GLN A 163 -31.22 6.16 -23.14
C GLN A 163 -29.83 5.51 -23.02
N LYS A 164 -29.02 5.50 -24.10
CA LYS A 164 -27.66 4.94 -24.06
C LYS A 164 -26.76 5.75 -23.11
N LYS A 165 -26.87 7.08 -23.13
CA LYS A 165 -26.16 7.98 -22.18
C LYS A 165 -26.45 7.62 -20.72
N TYR A 166 -27.71 7.48 -20.34
CA TYR A 166 -28.07 7.20 -18.95
C TYR A 166 -27.80 5.74 -18.54
N GLN A 167 -27.91 4.78 -19.47
CA GLN A 167 -27.42 3.42 -19.25
C GLN A 167 -25.92 3.42 -18.95
N CYS A 168 -25.14 4.19 -19.72
CA CYS A 168 -23.71 4.35 -19.51
C CYS A 168 -23.37 4.95 -18.14
N TYR A 169 -24.06 6.02 -17.72
CA TYR A 169 -23.92 6.57 -16.36
C TYR A 169 -24.23 5.53 -15.28
N GLY A 170 -25.33 4.78 -15.45
CA GLY A 170 -25.73 3.74 -14.51
C GLY A 170 -24.68 2.64 -14.40
N SER A 171 -24.17 2.15 -15.53
CA SER A 171 -23.13 1.12 -15.57
C SER A 171 -21.82 1.59 -14.91
N ILE A 172 -21.40 2.84 -15.13
CA ILE A 172 -20.21 3.39 -14.45
C ILE A 172 -20.48 3.50 -12.95
N GLY A 173 -21.64 4.04 -12.54
CA GLY A 173 -22.02 4.16 -11.12
C GLY A 173 -21.94 2.82 -10.38
N ILE A 174 -22.40 1.74 -11.01
CA ILE A 174 -22.25 0.38 -10.48
C ILE A 174 -20.77 -0.04 -10.43
N ALA A 175 -20.02 0.13 -11.52
CA ALA A 175 -18.63 -0.31 -11.62
C ALA A 175 -17.71 0.36 -10.59
N VAL A 176 -17.93 1.65 -10.28
CA VAL A 176 -17.15 2.39 -9.27
C VAL A 176 -17.81 2.45 -7.89
N ASN A 177 -18.96 1.78 -7.71
CA ASN A 177 -19.78 1.85 -6.50
C ASN A 177 -20.12 3.29 -6.04
N ASN A 178 -20.41 4.18 -6.99
CA ASN A 178 -20.74 5.57 -6.72
C ASN A 178 -22.20 5.88 -7.09
N SER A 179 -23.03 6.09 -6.07
CA SER A 179 -24.45 6.41 -6.24
C SER A 179 -24.68 7.79 -6.85
N ASP A 180 -23.74 8.72 -6.76
CA ASP A 180 -23.91 10.07 -7.31
C ASP A 180 -24.05 10.02 -8.84
N TYR A 181 -23.41 9.04 -9.49
CA TYR A 181 -23.56 8.82 -10.93
C TYR A 181 -24.94 8.26 -11.28
N CYS A 182 -25.53 7.43 -10.40
CA CYS A 182 -26.91 7.00 -10.56
C CYS A 182 -27.88 8.19 -10.44
N LEU A 183 -27.59 9.16 -9.57
CA LEU A 183 -28.41 10.36 -9.36
C LEU A 183 -28.35 11.36 -10.53
N MET A 184 -27.36 11.25 -11.40
CA MET A 184 -27.31 12.03 -12.66
C MET A 184 -28.34 11.54 -13.70
N ILE A 185 -28.97 10.38 -13.48
CA ILE A 185 -30.05 9.88 -14.33
C ILE A 185 -31.35 10.57 -13.89
N PRO A 186 -32.07 11.28 -14.78
CA PRO A 186 -33.31 11.96 -14.45
C PRO A 186 -34.37 11.00 -13.92
N ASP A 187 -35.13 11.45 -12.93
CA ASP A 187 -36.21 10.67 -12.30
C ASP A 187 -37.61 11.04 -12.81
N ASN A 188 -37.68 12.00 -13.73
CA ASN A 188 -38.92 12.50 -14.33
C ASN A 188 -39.40 11.65 -15.52
N GLU A 189 -38.54 10.83 -16.12
CA GLU A 189 -38.87 9.96 -17.25
C GLU A 189 -39.09 8.50 -16.78
N ILE A 190 -40.30 7.97 -17.00
CA ILE A 190 -40.68 6.61 -16.59
C ILE A 190 -39.72 5.55 -17.17
N ALA A 191 -39.28 5.73 -18.42
CA ALA A 191 -38.35 4.82 -19.08
C ALA A 191 -36.95 4.81 -18.43
N LEU A 192 -36.54 5.90 -17.79
CA LEU A 192 -35.22 6.05 -17.15
C LEU A 192 -35.22 5.68 -15.67
N MET A 193 -36.37 5.75 -15.00
CA MET A 193 -36.51 5.36 -13.60
C MET A 193 -35.99 3.94 -13.34
N GLY A 194 -36.27 2.99 -14.24
CA GLY A 194 -35.76 1.62 -14.12
C GLY A 194 -34.22 1.53 -14.13
N ILE A 195 -33.54 2.37 -14.92
CA ILE A 195 -32.07 2.40 -15.00
C ILE A 195 -31.49 3.01 -13.73
N ARG A 196 -32.03 4.15 -13.29
CA ARG A 196 -31.62 4.83 -12.05
C ARG A 196 -31.77 3.92 -10.84
N ASP A 197 -32.94 3.33 -10.70
CA ASP A 197 -33.29 2.47 -9.57
C ASP A 197 -32.43 1.21 -9.53
N LYS A 198 -32.20 0.57 -10.68
CA LYS A 198 -31.29 -0.57 -10.78
C LYS A 198 -29.86 -0.19 -10.40
N CYS A 199 -29.38 0.99 -10.83
CA CYS A 199 -28.06 1.49 -10.46
C CYS A 199 -27.93 1.68 -8.95
N ILE A 200 -28.87 2.39 -8.32
CA ILE A 200 -28.87 2.63 -6.87
C ILE A 200 -28.92 1.31 -6.10
N LEU A 201 -29.81 0.39 -6.50
CA LEU A 201 -29.94 -0.93 -5.88
C LEU A 201 -28.60 -1.66 -5.90
N CYS A 202 -27.95 -1.71 -7.06
CA CYS A 202 -26.69 -2.42 -7.21
C CYS A 202 -25.54 -1.81 -6.42
N VAL A 203 -25.44 -0.48 -6.36
CA VAL A 203 -24.45 0.17 -5.51
C VAL A 203 -24.72 -0.12 -4.03
N ALA A 204 -25.98 -0.10 -3.59
CA ALA A 204 -26.37 -0.44 -2.22
C ALA A 204 -25.94 -1.86 -1.84
N PHE A 205 -26.18 -2.83 -2.73
CA PHE A 205 -25.79 -4.23 -2.55
C PHE A 205 -24.28 -4.44 -2.50
N THR A 206 -23.55 -3.91 -3.47
CA THR A 206 -22.09 -4.09 -3.52
C THR A 206 -21.42 -3.51 -2.28
N LEU A 207 -21.93 -2.38 -1.78
CA LEU A 207 -21.42 -1.75 -0.56
C LEU A 207 -22.01 -2.32 0.74
N LYS A 208 -23.05 -3.14 0.68
CA LYS A 208 -23.87 -3.58 1.83
C LYS A 208 -24.29 -2.40 2.72
N ASN A 209 -24.75 -1.32 2.09
CA ASN A 209 -25.04 -0.06 2.75
C ASN A 209 -26.51 0.35 2.53
N ASP A 210 -27.33 0.18 3.57
CA ASP A 210 -28.76 0.46 3.57
C ASP A 210 -29.08 1.96 3.42
N SER A 211 -28.17 2.86 3.81
CA SER A 211 -28.34 4.29 3.60
C SER A 211 -28.48 4.65 2.11
N LYS A 212 -27.91 3.84 1.21
CA LYS A 212 -28.07 4.00 -0.23
C LYS A 212 -29.51 3.72 -0.68
N CYS A 213 -30.27 2.91 0.05
CA CYS A 213 -31.69 2.70 -0.22
C CYS A 213 -32.51 3.98 0.01
N MET A 214 -32.03 4.96 0.78
CA MET A 214 -32.76 6.23 0.94
C MET A 214 -32.75 7.11 -0.32
N LEU A 215 -31.93 6.77 -1.32
CA LEU A 215 -31.83 7.51 -2.58
C LEU A 215 -32.99 7.23 -3.54
N PHE A 216 -33.75 6.16 -3.29
CA PHE A 216 -35.00 5.91 -4.02
C PHE A 216 -36.04 6.96 -3.67
N ARG A 217 -36.80 7.41 -4.68
CA ARG A 217 -37.88 8.38 -4.47
C ARG A 217 -39.11 7.76 -3.80
N SER A 218 -39.42 6.51 -4.13
CA SER A 218 -40.59 5.80 -3.59
C SER A 218 -40.23 5.08 -2.29
N SER A 219 -40.96 5.35 -1.21
CA SER A 219 -40.80 4.66 0.08
C SER A 219 -40.91 3.14 -0.07
N ILE A 220 -41.79 2.64 -0.94
CA ILE A 220 -41.95 1.21 -1.23
C ILE A 220 -40.64 0.62 -1.76
N LYS A 221 -39.93 1.34 -2.64
CA LYS A 221 -38.62 0.90 -3.18
C LYS A 221 -37.51 0.99 -2.13
N GLN A 222 -37.58 1.97 -1.22
CA GLN A 222 -36.64 2.07 -0.10
C GLN A 222 -36.76 0.85 0.82
N GLU A 223 -37.99 0.45 1.18
CA GLU A 223 -38.29 -0.71 2.00
C GLU A 223 -37.90 -2.02 1.31
N ASP A 224 -38.25 -2.18 0.03
CA ASP A 224 -37.87 -3.35 -0.77
C ASP A 224 -36.34 -3.50 -0.85
N CYS A 225 -35.62 -2.41 -1.14
CA CYS A 225 -34.15 -2.39 -1.14
C CYS A 225 -33.56 -2.88 0.19
N LYS A 226 -34.06 -2.38 1.34
CA LYS A 226 -33.61 -2.81 2.68
C LYS A 226 -33.90 -4.28 2.94
N SER A 227 -35.12 -4.73 2.64
CA SER A 227 -35.53 -6.12 2.81
C SER A 227 -34.66 -7.06 1.95
N GLN A 228 -34.32 -6.68 0.71
CA GLN A 228 -33.46 -7.52 -0.11
C GLN A 228 -31.99 -7.53 0.36
N LEU A 229 -31.49 -6.41 0.91
CA LEU A 229 -30.18 -6.36 1.58
C LEU A 229 -30.09 -7.33 2.76
N GLU A 230 -31.12 -7.37 3.62
CA GLU A 230 -31.19 -8.28 4.76
C GLU A 230 -31.19 -9.76 4.34
N ARG A 231 -31.84 -10.07 3.21
CA ARG A 231 -31.88 -11.42 2.64
C ARG A 231 -30.61 -11.81 1.89
N GLY A 232 -29.70 -10.88 1.62
CA GLY A 232 -28.43 -11.16 0.92
C GLY A 232 -28.57 -11.50 -0.57
N TYR A 233 -29.63 -11.06 -1.25
CA TYR A 233 -29.82 -11.32 -2.68
C TYR A 233 -28.84 -10.51 -3.55
N SER A 234 -27.85 -11.16 -4.16
CA SER A 234 -26.86 -10.50 -5.04
C SER A 234 -27.12 -10.69 -6.55
N LEU A 235 -28.14 -11.45 -6.96
CA LEU A 235 -28.29 -11.92 -8.35
C LEU A 235 -28.60 -10.82 -9.40
N ILE A 236 -28.98 -9.62 -8.98
CA ILE A 236 -29.56 -8.60 -9.89
C ILE A 236 -28.47 -7.74 -10.57
N CYS A 237 -27.25 -7.77 -10.06
CA CYS A 237 -26.19 -6.81 -10.43
C CYS A 237 -25.07 -7.40 -11.30
N GLY A 238 -25.23 -8.65 -11.74
CA GLY A 238 -24.34 -9.30 -12.70
C GLY A 238 -24.60 -8.80 -14.12
N GLY A 239 -24.05 -7.63 -14.46
CA GLY A 239 -23.73 -7.35 -15.86
C GLY A 239 -22.52 -8.20 -16.24
N THR A 240 -22.66 -9.10 -17.21
CA THR A 240 -21.53 -9.75 -17.86
C THR A 240 -20.60 -8.66 -18.42
N THR A 241 -19.49 -8.40 -17.73
CA THR A 241 -18.34 -7.66 -18.26
C THR A 241 -17.71 -8.41 -19.41
#